data_AF-A0A2T5JDL0-F1
#
_entry.id   AF-A0A2T5JDL0-F1
#
_cell.length_a   1.000
_cell.length_b   1.000
_cell.length_c   1.000
_cell.angle_alpha   90.00
_cell.angle_beta   90.00
_cell.angle_gamma   90.00
#
_symmetry.space_group_name_H-M   'P 1'
#
loop_
_entity.id
_entity.type
_entity.pdbx_description
1 polymer ?
#
loop_
_entity_poly.entity_id
_entity_poly.type
_entity_poly.pdbx_seq_one_letter_code
_entity_poly.pdbx_strand_id
1 'polypeptide(L)'
;MKKLLLVFAAMVLCSSAFAQIESHVKWAYAFKKINDKEGVVLLRATIDEGWHIYSTTLKAGGPIKTSFTFAKSPDYILNGKVAEPKPVTKFEKSFGMNVTYFENTVTFQQKVKLNAKKTTIKGKLEFMTCNDQKCLPPDDVDFAVAVAL
;
A
#
# COMPACT_ATOMS: atom_id res chain seq x y z
N MET A 1 -14.35 -52.13 -13.92
CA MET A 1 -13.15 -51.58 -13.25
C MET A 1 -12.46 -50.48 -14.08
N LYS A 2 -12.09 -50.72 -15.35
CA LYS A 2 -11.45 -49.69 -16.22
C LYS A 2 -12.28 -48.41 -16.43
N LYS A 3 -13.61 -48.55 -16.54
CA LYS A 3 -14.53 -47.39 -16.67
C LYS A 3 -14.68 -46.59 -15.36
N LEU A 4 -14.51 -47.22 -14.19
CA LEU A 4 -14.52 -46.51 -12.89
C LEU A 4 -13.21 -45.75 -12.65
N LEU A 5 -12.08 -46.33 -13.07
CA LEU A 5 -10.76 -45.68 -13.03
C LEU A 5 -10.69 -44.43 -13.92
N LEU A 6 -11.33 -44.45 -15.08
CA LEU A 6 -11.42 -43.30 -15.99
C LEU A 6 -12.26 -42.14 -15.41
N VAL A 7 -13.31 -42.45 -14.65
CA VAL A 7 -14.13 -41.43 -13.97
C VAL A 7 -13.39 -40.80 -12.78
N PHE A 8 -12.61 -41.60 -12.04
CA PHE A 8 -11.80 -41.08 -10.93
C PHE A 8 -10.64 -40.20 -11.43
N ALA A 9 -10.02 -40.53 -12.57
CA ALA A 9 -8.97 -39.72 -13.18
C ALA A 9 -9.49 -38.37 -13.72
N ALA A 10 -10.74 -38.32 -14.22
CA ALA A 10 -11.34 -37.07 -14.70
C ALA A 10 -11.73 -36.11 -13.56
N MET A 11 -12.01 -36.63 -12.36
CA MET A 11 -12.43 -35.82 -11.20
C MET A 11 -11.25 -35.11 -10.49
N VAL A 12 -10.02 -35.61 -10.67
CA VAL A 12 -8.79 -35.01 -10.10
C VAL A 12 -8.28 -33.80 -10.92
N LEU A 13 -8.82 -33.57 -12.13
CA LEU A 13 -8.47 -32.42 -12.98
C LEU A 13 -9.13 -31.09 -12.59
N CYS A 14 -10.02 -31.07 -11.59
CA CYS A 14 -10.60 -29.83 -11.03
C CYS A 14 -9.71 -29.17 -9.96
N SER A 15 -8.44 -29.56 -9.89
CA SER A 15 -7.51 -29.10 -8.85
C SER A 15 -7.08 -27.64 -9.08
N SER A 16 -7.50 -26.79 -8.15
CA SER A 16 -6.90 -25.49 -7.78
C SER A 16 -6.85 -24.40 -8.87
N ALA A 17 -8.00 -23.77 -9.13
CA ALA A 17 -8.00 -22.39 -9.62
C ALA A 17 -7.57 -21.48 -8.45
N PHE A 18 -6.29 -21.13 -8.37
CA PHE A 18 -5.85 -20.01 -7.55
C PHE A 18 -6.39 -18.73 -8.19
N ALA A 19 -7.47 -18.19 -7.65
CA ALA A 19 -7.86 -16.82 -7.96
C ALA A 19 -6.73 -15.90 -7.46
N GLN A 20 -5.90 -15.43 -8.37
CA GLN A 20 -4.85 -14.48 -8.05
C GLN A 20 -5.54 -13.16 -7.74
N ILE A 21 -5.30 -12.62 -6.53
CA ILE A 21 -5.73 -11.26 -6.21
C ILE A 21 -4.98 -10.33 -7.18
N GLU A 22 -5.74 -9.66 -8.05
CA GLU A 22 -5.22 -8.67 -8.99
C GLU A 22 -4.57 -7.54 -8.17
N SER A 23 -3.29 -7.27 -8.43
CA SER A 23 -2.56 -6.22 -7.72
C SER A 23 -1.69 -5.45 -8.70
N HIS A 24 -1.86 -4.13 -8.72
CA HIS A 24 -1.19 -3.20 -9.61
C HIS A 24 -0.27 -2.22 -8.87
N VAL A 25 -0.02 -2.50 -7.58
CA VAL A 25 0.78 -1.63 -6.72
C VAL A 25 1.78 -2.48 -5.95
N LYS A 26 3.07 -2.20 -6.17
CA LYS A 26 4.16 -2.82 -5.42
C LYS A 26 4.72 -1.83 -4.43
N TRP A 27 4.72 -2.22 -3.16
CA TRP A 27 5.26 -1.41 -2.07
C TRP A 27 6.70 -1.80 -1.75
N ALA A 28 7.53 -0.78 -1.55
CA ALA A 28 8.88 -0.91 -1.04
C ALA A 28 9.09 0.05 0.12
N TYR A 29 9.90 -0.36 1.09
CA TYR A 29 10.11 0.39 2.32
C TYR A 29 11.60 0.60 2.56
N ALA A 30 11.95 1.80 3.00
CA ALA A 30 13.33 2.13 3.33
C ALA A 30 13.39 3.08 4.53
N PHE A 31 14.57 3.17 5.13
CA PHE A 31 14.86 4.14 6.17
C PHE A 31 16.03 5.03 5.75
N LYS A 32 15.83 6.34 5.85
CA LYS A 32 16.86 7.34 5.62
C LYS A 32 17.25 7.99 6.95
N LYS A 33 18.46 7.72 7.44
CA LYS A 33 19.03 8.40 8.61
C LYS A 33 19.21 9.89 8.28
N ILE A 34 18.81 10.77 9.21
CA ILE A 34 19.10 12.21 9.16
C ILE A 34 20.26 12.52 10.12
N ASN A 35 20.18 12.04 11.35
CA ASN A 35 21.19 12.19 12.39
C ASN A 35 21.07 11.04 13.41
N ASP A 36 21.78 11.13 14.54
CA ASP A 36 21.81 10.08 15.58
C ASP A 36 20.51 9.90 16.38
N LYS A 37 19.48 10.70 16.14
CA LYS A 37 18.17 10.60 16.81
C LYS A 37 16.99 10.70 15.86
N GLU A 38 17.21 10.97 14.58
CA GLU A 38 16.15 11.27 13.63
C GLU A 38 16.38 10.57 12.29
N GLY A 39 15.28 10.15 11.69
CA GLY A 39 15.27 9.63 10.34
C GLY A 39 13.90 9.69 9.70
N VAL A 40 13.81 9.15 8.49
CA VAL A 40 12.60 9.14 7.68
C VAL A 40 12.33 7.73 7.22
N VAL A 41 11.14 7.23 7.51
CA VAL A 41 10.60 6.02 6.87
C VAL A 41 10.04 6.44 5.51
N LEU A 42 10.56 5.82 4.46
CA LEU A 42 10.14 6.01 3.08
C LEU A 42 9.23 4.84 2.70
N LEU A 43 8.00 5.14 2.28
CA LEU A 43 7.04 4.15 1.79
C LEU A 43 6.77 4.44 0.31
N ARG A 44 7.34 3.63 -0.57
CA ARG A 44 7.28 3.83 -2.03
C ARG A 44 6.26 2.88 -2.63
N ALA A 45 5.26 3.42 -3.32
CA ALA A 45 4.38 2.66 -4.20
C ALA A 45 4.88 2.78 -5.64
N THR A 46 5.05 1.65 -6.31
CA THR A 46 5.22 1.57 -7.77
C THR A 46 3.92 1.05 -8.35
N ILE A 47 3.32 1.82 -9.26
CA ILE A 47 1.96 1.63 -9.75
C ILE A 47 2.05 1.33 -11.24
N ASP A 48 1.38 0.27 -11.69
CA ASP A 48 1.35 -0.10 -13.11
C ASP A 48 0.73 1.03 -13.94
N GLU A 49 1.14 1.10 -15.22
CA GLU A 49 0.64 2.12 -16.14
C GLU A 49 -0.89 2.06 -16.29
N GLY A 50 -1.54 3.24 -16.28
CA GLY A 50 -3.00 3.35 -16.36
C GLY A 50 -3.74 3.12 -15.03
N TRP A 51 -3.02 2.84 -13.94
CA TRP A 51 -3.57 2.70 -12.60
C TRP A 51 -3.12 3.82 -11.67
N HIS A 52 -3.92 4.06 -10.63
CA HIS A 52 -3.65 5.08 -9.63
C HIS A 52 -4.08 4.69 -8.22
N ILE A 53 -3.43 5.31 -7.24
CA ILE A 53 -3.83 5.27 -5.82
C ILE A 53 -4.11 6.68 -5.32
N TYR A 54 -4.98 6.79 -4.32
CA TYR A 54 -5.50 8.08 -3.88
C TYR A 54 -4.66 8.73 -2.79
N SER A 55 -4.57 10.06 -2.84
CA SER A 55 -3.83 10.88 -1.88
C SER A 55 -4.37 10.73 -0.45
N THR A 56 -3.48 10.80 0.54
CA THR A 56 -3.83 10.75 1.99
C THR A 56 -4.73 11.90 2.44
N THR A 57 -4.80 12.96 1.62
CA THR A 57 -5.60 14.17 1.84
C THR A 57 -6.86 14.23 0.99
N LEU A 58 -7.15 13.19 0.20
CA LEU A 58 -8.41 13.07 -0.55
C LEU A 58 -9.60 13.26 0.41
N LYS A 59 -10.56 14.09 -0.02
CA LYS A 59 -11.79 14.38 0.73
C LYS A 59 -12.71 13.16 0.71
N ALA A 60 -13.49 12.98 1.77
CA ALA A 60 -14.53 11.96 1.81
C ALA A 60 -15.60 12.20 0.72
N GLY A 61 -16.30 11.13 0.34
CA GLY A 61 -17.36 11.16 -0.69
C GLY A 61 -17.01 10.43 -1.98
N GLY A 62 -15.79 9.88 -2.08
CA GLY A 62 -15.34 9.09 -3.22
C GLY A 62 -14.54 7.85 -2.80
N PRO A 63 -13.45 7.52 -3.49
CA PRO A 63 -12.67 6.32 -3.24
C PRO A 63 -11.93 6.37 -1.89
N ILE A 64 -11.53 5.20 -1.40
CA ILE A 64 -10.76 5.11 -0.16
C ILE A 64 -9.36 5.66 -0.38
N LYS A 65 -9.01 6.66 0.43
CA LYS A 65 -7.70 7.31 0.41
C LYS A 65 -6.61 6.40 0.95
N THR A 66 -5.38 6.59 0.48
CA THR A 66 -4.22 5.93 1.10
C THR A 66 -4.11 6.39 2.56
N SER A 67 -3.91 5.45 3.48
CA SER A 67 -3.72 5.73 4.90
C SER A 67 -2.58 4.90 5.47
N PHE A 68 -1.92 5.42 6.52
CA PHE A 68 -0.80 4.76 7.18
C PHE A 68 -1.02 4.79 8.68
N THR A 69 -0.92 3.62 9.31
CA THR A 69 -0.99 3.45 10.76
C THR A 69 0.29 2.80 11.24
N PHE A 70 1.00 3.44 12.17
CA PHE A 70 2.23 2.89 12.75
C PHE A 70 1.93 2.27 14.11
N ALA A 71 2.53 1.13 14.40
CA ALA A 71 2.47 0.52 15.73
C ALA A 71 3.10 1.47 16.76
N LYS A 72 2.59 1.47 18.00
CA LYS A 72 3.20 2.22 19.10
C LYS A 72 4.39 1.43 19.64
N SER A 73 5.49 2.12 19.97
CA SER A 73 6.69 1.53 20.57
C SER A 73 7.40 2.56 21.44
N PRO A 74 8.05 2.18 22.56
CA PRO A 74 8.93 3.09 23.30
C PRO A 74 10.20 3.45 22.52
N ASP A 75 10.56 2.69 21.48
CA ASP A 75 11.83 2.85 20.73
C ASP A 75 11.82 4.01 19.74
N TYR A 76 10.64 4.55 19.41
CA TYR A 76 10.52 5.67 18.50
C TYR A 76 9.26 6.48 18.74
N ILE A 77 9.26 7.72 18.26
CA ILE A 77 8.12 8.62 18.28
C ILE A 77 7.93 9.17 16.86
N LEU A 78 6.69 9.17 16.36
CA LEU A 78 6.36 9.81 15.08
C LEU A 78 6.49 11.34 15.23
N ASN A 79 7.16 11.97 14.27
CA ASN A 79 7.32 13.42 14.23
C ASN A 79 6.46 14.02 13.11
N GLY A 80 5.21 14.34 13.44
CA GLY A 80 4.23 14.88 12.49
C GLY A 80 3.52 13.81 11.67
N LYS A 81 2.74 14.27 10.69
CA LYS A 81 1.97 13.41 9.77
C LYS A 81 2.85 12.88 8.64
N VAL A 82 2.39 11.81 7.99
CA VAL A 82 2.97 11.34 6.73
C VAL A 82 2.89 12.47 5.69
N ALA A 83 4.03 12.76 5.06
CA ALA A 83 4.11 13.69 3.95
C ALA A 83 4.00 12.94 2.62
N GLU A 84 3.35 13.58 1.66
CA GLU A 84 3.20 13.12 0.27
C GLU A 84 3.63 14.24 -0.69
N PRO A 85 4.09 13.90 -1.91
CA PRO A 85 4.32 14.90 -2.95
C PRO A 85 2.98 15.49 -3.43
N LYS A 86 3.04 16.53 -4.25
CA LYS A 86 1.83 17.13 -4.85
C LYS A 86 1.09 16.07 -5.71
N PRO A 87 -0.17 15.74 -5.43
CA PRO A 87 -0.94 14.81 -6.24
C PRO A 87 -1.43 15.45 -7.54
N VAL A 88 -1.84 14.59 -8.48
CA VAL A 88 -2.65 14.99 -9.63
C VAL A 88 -4.08 15.22 -9.15
N THR A 89 -4.74 16.26 -9.64
CA THR A 89 -6.15 16.54 -9.35
C THR A 89 -6.96 16.42 -10.64
N LYS A 90 -8.03 15.63 -10.62
CA LYS A 90 -8.94 15.45 -11.76
C LYS A 90 -10.37 15.37 -11.27
N PHE A 91 -11.31 15.94 -12.02
CA PHE A 91 -12.73 15.70 -11.78
C PHE A 91 -13.09 14.30 -12.29
N GLU A 92 -13.54 13.43 -11.39
CA GLU A 92 -14.01 12.10 -11.74
C GLU A 92 -15.53 12.04 -11.69
N LYS A 93 -16.15 11.84 -12.85
CA LYS A 93 -17.60 11.77 -12.99
C LYS A 93 -18.19 10.62 -12.16
N SER A 94 -17.48 9.50 -12.05
CA SER A 94 -17.90 8.32 -11.28
C SER A 94 -18.16 8.63 -9.80
N PHE A 95 -17.40 9.57 -9.24
CA PHE A 95 -17.54 10.02 -7.85
C PHE A 95 -18.20 11.39 -7.72
N GLY A 96 -18.47 12.09 -8.84
CA GLY A 96 -19.05 13.42 -8.85
C GLY A 96 -18.20 14.48 -8.14
N MET A 97 -16.88 14.27 -8.04
CA MET A 97 -15.98 15.14 -7.28
C MET A 97 -14.59 15.24 -7.89
N ASN A 98 -13.84 16.26 -7.45
CA ASN A 98 -12.40 16.29 -7.68
C ASN A 98 -11.72 15.25 -6.79
N VAL A 99 -11.00 14.33 -7.43
CA VAL A 99 -10.14 13.36 -6.76
C VAL A 99 -8.69 13.80 -6.88
N THR A 100 -7.89 13.43 -5.88
CA THR A 100 -6.44 13.60 -5.85
C THR A 100 -5.77 12.23 -5.80
N TYR A 101 -4.86 11.96 -6.73
CA TYR A 101 -4.23 10.63 -6.88
C TYR A 101 -2.78 10.72 -7.36
N PHE A 102 -2.13 9.55 -7.37
CA PHE A 102 -0.78 9.33 -7.87
C PHE A 102 -0.77 8.17 -8.87
N GLU A 103 0.04 8.31 -9.92
CA GLU A 103 0.31 7.32 -10.97
C GLU A 103 1.81 7.03 -11.03
N ASN A 104 2.21 5.94 -11.67
CA ASN A 104 3.60 5.49 -11.87
C ASN A 104 4.35 5.21 -10.58
N THR A 105 4.66 6.24 -9.79
CA THR A 105 5.34 6.10 -8.51
C THR A 105 5.06 7.27 -7.59
N VAL A 106 4.83 6.96 -6.31
CA VAL A 106 4.83 7.93 -5.21
C VAL A 106 5.67 7.41 -4.04
N THR A 107 6.40 8.32 -3.37
CA THR A 107 7.10 8.03 -2.11
C THR A 107 6.53 8.88 -1.00
N PHE A 108 5.88 8.24 -0.05
CA PHE A 108 5.43 8.84 1.20
C PHE A 108 6.54 8.85 2.24
N GLN A 109 6.52 9.84 3.12
CA GLN A 109 7.59 10.07 4.09
C GLN A 109 7.03 10.27 5.50
N GLN A 110 7.41 9.40 6.43
CA GLN A 110 7.14 9.58 7.85
C GLN A 110 8.43 9.90 8.59
N LYS A 111 8.52 11.11 9.16
CA LYS A 111 9.64 11.47 10.05
C LYS A 111 9.46 10.79 11.40
N VAL A 112 10.56 10.30 11.97
CA VAL A 112 10.59 9.63 13.27
C VAL A 112 11.77 10.12 14.10
N LYS A 113 11.55 10.20 15.41
CA LYS A 113 12.60 10.33 16.42
C LYS A 113 12.86 8.95 17.03
N LEU A 114 14.11 8.54 17.11
CA LEU A 114 14.53 7.24 17.63
C LEU A 114 15.02 7.40 19.07
N ASN A 115 14.52 6.52 19.95
CA ASN A 115 14.94 6.39 21.34
C ASN A 115 15.90 5.19 21.54
N ALA A 116 15.95 4.28 20.56
CA ALA A 116 16.85 3.13 20.53
C ALA A 116 17.80 3.19 19.33
N LYS A 117 19.03 2.66 19.48
CA LYS A 117 20.03 2.59 18.40
C LYS A 117 19.61 1.67 17.25
N LYS A 118 18.84 0.62 17.56
CA LYS A 118 18.29 -0.34 16.61
C LYS A 118 16.86 -0.65 17.03
N THR A 119 15.94 -0.62 16.08
CA THR A 119 14.55 -1.04 16.31
C THR A 119 13.91 -1.44 14.98
N THR A 120 12.66 -1.90 15.00
CA THR A 120 11.87 -2.15 13.80
C THR A 120 10.60 -1.32 13.88
N ILE A 121 10.41 -0.43 12.91
CA ILE A 121 9.19 0.35 12.77
C ILE A 121 8.19 -0.50 12.01
N LYS A 122 7.07 -0.82 12.64
CA LYS A 122 5.99 -1.62 12.04
C LYS A 122 4.76 -0.76 11.80
N GLY A 123 3.96 -1.13 10.82
CA GLY A 123 2.69 -0.49 10.57
C GLY A 123 1.87 -1.22 9.52
N LYS A 124 0.73 -0.62 9.22
CA LYS A 124 -0.22 -1.05 8.21
C LYS A 124 -0.51 0.13 7.30
N LEU A 125 -0.58 -0.12 6.00
CA LEU A 125 -1.09 0.83 5.03
C LEU A 125 -2.37 0.27 4.42
N GLU A 126 -3.33 1.15 4.17
CA GLU A 126 -4.61 0.85 3.52
C GLU A 126 -4.73 1.74 2.30
N PHE A 127 -5.10 1.20 1.15
CA PHE A 127 -5.22 1.96 -0.10
C PHE A 127 -6.21 1.30 -1.05
N MET A 128 -6.76 2.09 -1.97
CA MET A 128 -7.62 1.62 -3.05
C MET A 128 -6.96 1.93 -4.38
N THR A 129 -6.99 0.95 -5.28
CA THR A 129 -6.36 1.02 -6.60
C THR A 129 -7.44 1.06 -7.66
N CYS A 130 -7.40 2.07 -8.54
CA CYS A 130 -8.38 2.24 -9.60
C CYS A 130 -7.70 2.52 -10.94
N ASN A 131 -8.44 2.31 -12.01
CA ASN A 131 -8.16 2.82 -13.33
C ASN A 131 -9.43 3.49 -13.90
N ASP A 132 -9.42 3.87 -15.17
CA ASP A 132 -10.56 4.54 -15.82
C ASP A 132 -11.83 3.69 -15.93
N GLN A 133 -11.75 2.37 -15.70
CA GLN A 133 -12.87 1.43 -15.88
C GLN A 133 -13.40 0.85 -14.56
N LYS A 134 -12.51 0.56 -13.61
CA LYS A 134 -12.85 -0.14 -12.38
C LYS A 134 -11.95 0.27 -11.23
N CYS A 135 -12.44 -0.04 -10.04
CA CYS A 135 -11.67 0.00 -8.81
C CYS A 135 -11.60 -1.40 -8.21
N LEU A 136 -10.43 -1.74 -7.67
CA LEU A 136 -10.25 -2.93 -6.86
C LEU A 136 -10.76 -2.67 -5.44
N PRO A 137 -11.15 -3.71 -4.69
CA PRO A 137 -11.36 -3.60 -3.25
C PRO A 137 -10.13 -2.96 -2.58
N PRO A 138 -10.32 -2.22 -1.46
CA PRO A 138 -9.20 -1.70 -0.70
C PRO A 138 -8.28 -2.81 -0.21
N ASP A 139 -6.97 -2.59 -0.34
CA ASP A 139 -5.92 -3.49 0.11
C ASP A 139 -5.31 -2.99 1.41
N ASP A 140 -4.98 -3.95 2.26
CA ASP A 140 -4.33 -3.77 3.54
C ASP A 140 -2.98 -4.47 3.55
N VAL A 141 -1.90 -3.71 3.71
CA VAL A 141 -0.53 -4.24 3.66
C VAL A 141 0.21 -3.89 4.95
N ASP A 142 0.65 -4.91 5.66
CA ASP A 142 1.56 -4.75 6.79
C ASP A 142 2.98 -4.49 6.27
N PHE A 143 3.69 -3.58 6.94
CA PHE A 143 5.09 -3.30 6.66
C PHE A 143 5.94 -3.32 7.93
N ALA A 144 7.21 -3.65 7.74
CA ALA A 144 8.23 -3.59 8.78
C ALA A 144 9.52 -3.03 8.19
N VAL A 145 10.09 -2.02 8.85
CA VAL A 145 11.35 -1.40 8.45
C VAL A 145 12.33 -1.51 9.60
N ALA A 146 13.36 -2.33 9.42
CA ALA A 146 14.48 -2.37 10.34
C ALA A 146 15.25 -1.05 10.25
N VAL A 147 15.46 -0.40 11.39
CA VAL A 147 16.19 0.86 11.48
C VAL A 147 17.39 0.67 12.40
N ALA A 148 18.52 1.20 11.95
CA ALA A 148 19.75 1.26 12.71
C ALA A 148 20.36 2.65 12.51
N LEU A 149 20.79 3.26 13.61
CA LEU A 149 21.56 4.50 13.63
C LEU A 149 23.05 4.20 13.41
#